data_AF-A0A368GL76-F1
#
_entry.id   AF-A0A368GL76-F1
#
_cell.length_a   1.000
_cell.length_b   1.000
_cell.length_c   1.000
_cell.angle_alpha   90.00
_cell.angle_beta   90.00
_cell.angle_gamma   90.00
#
_symmetry.space_group_name_H-M   'P 1'
#
loop_
_entity.id
_entity.type
_entity.pdbx_description
1 polymer ?
#
loop_
_entity_poly.entity_id
_entity_poly.type
_entity_poly.pdbx_seq_one_letter_code
_entity_poly.pdbx_strand_id
1 'polypeptide(L)'
;MISSTIFFQIHIDIDAARNRFKDRTLNTRDVDFSDSIAKRHGKSYGSSQYVLEIVGKEYGEPETAEQRFNRISCEIDELAQQLKDESVKPTLIVNESSLADLADELKAVKVSKSSGSGLLPSGKETFTPNVDKSANAKLLSLEQRVRRIESLVGSFDPSRQSIADSVEDIRFRLEALNPSYIEGMETKLNALISKLDQVEDKKQKSVDGEMEAKVNDLLELMSKWDAACVAMPSNLKKLQGLHRLHEQAQHFSERLSQLIGVRDQIEKAISADRMAMCELQVKAKEDITAVLGQITSLEEQLKKQKE
;
A
#
# COMPACT_ATOMS: atom_id res chain seq x y z
N MET A 1 -6.78 14.02 -54.78
CA MET A 1 -5.54 14.55 -54.19
C MET A 1 -5.92 15.62 -53.17
N ILE A 2 -6.13 15.24 -51.92
CA ILE A 2 -6.41 16.20 -50.84
C ILE A 2 -5.05 16.47 -50.18
N SER A 3 -4.63 17.72 -50.31
CA SER A 3 -3.43 18.28 -49.69
C SER A 3 -3.41 17.90 -48.21
N SER A 4 -2.46 17.05 -47.81
CA SER A 4 -2.21 16.82 -46.38
C SER A 4 -1.62 18.10 -45.82
N THR A 5 -2.50 18.87 -45.21
CA THR A 5 -2.26 20.09 -44.46
C THR A 5 -1.03 19.93 -43.56
N ILE A 6 -0.11 20.87 -43.70
CA ILE A 6 0.99 21.28 -42.81
C ILE A 6 0.84 20.78 -41.36
N PHE A 7 1.26 19.55 -41.08
CA PHE A 7 1.47 19.03 -39.72
C PHE A 7 2.90 18.54 -39.61
N PHE A 8 3.67 19.13 -38.70
CA PHE A 8 5.00 18.64 -38.37
C PHE A 8 4.87 17.49 -37.36
N GLN A 9 5.21 16.28 -37.80
CA GLN A 9 5.33 15.13 -36.91
C GLN A 9 6.62 15.27 -36.09
N ILE A 10 6.49 15.56 -34.80
CA ILE A 10 7.63 15.63 -33.88
C ILE A 10 7.87 14.23 -33.30
N HIS A 11 9.02 13.64 -33.62
CA HIS A 11 9.47 12.42 -32.96
C HIS A 11 10.07 12.77 -31.59
N ILE A 12 9.40 12.34 -30.51
CA ILE A 12 9.83 12.62 -29.14
C ILE A 12 10.72 11.45 -28.68
N ASP A 13 12.01 11.72 -28.56
CA ASP A 13 12.96 10.83 -27.89
C ASP A 13 13.17 11.32 -26.45
N ILE A 14 12.66 10.53 -25.50
CA ILE A 14 12.70 10.84 -24.07
C ILE A 14 14.13 10.83 -23.54
N ASP A 15 14.99 9.95 -24.05
CA ASP A 15 16.38 9.85 -23.60
C ASP A 15 17.21 11.01 -24.13
N ALA A 16 17.00 11.39 -25.39
CA ALA A 16 17.59 12.59 -25.96
C ALA A 16 17.12 13.87 -25.24
N ALA A 17 15.83 13.97 -24.91
CA ALA A 17 15.29 15.09 -24.13
C ALA A 17 15.89 15.13 -22.71
N ARG A 18 15.92 13.99 -22.01
CA ARG A 18 16.50 13.88 -20.66
C ARG A 18 17.96 14.31 -20.63
N ASN A 19 18.76 13.89 -21.62
CA ASN A 19 20.17 14.28 -21.71
C ASN A 19 20.35 15.78 -21.95
N ARG A 20 19.44 16.44 -22.68
CA ARG A 20 19.50 17.90 -22.91
C ARG A 20 19.24 18.74 -21.66
N PHE A 21 18.44 18.22 -20.72
CA PHE A 21 18.00 18.94 -19.53
C PHE A 21 18.60 18.40 -18.21
N LYS A 22 19.37 17.31 -18.25
CA LYS A 22 19.91 16.60 -17.06
C LYS A 22 20.58 17.52 -16.04
N ASP A 23 21.34 18.50 -16.51
CA ASP A 23 22.14 19.41 -15.67
C ASP A 23 21.59 20.84 -15.65
N ARG A 24 20.39 21.07 -16.20
CA ARG A 24 19.73 22.39 -16.20
C ARG A 24 18.79 22.50 -15.00
N THR A 25 19.14 23.33 -14.04
CA THR A 25 18.28 23.65 -12.89
C THR A 25 17.47 24.92 -13.16
N LEU A 26 16.22 24.95 -12.69
CA LEU A 26 15.40 26.17 -12.73
C LEU A 26 15.92 27.16 -11.70
N ASN A 27 16.07 28.43 -12.09
CA ASN A 27 16.42 29.51 -11.17
C ASN A 27 15.12 30.05 -10.55
N THR A 28 14.97 29.89 -9.24
CA THR A 28 13.80 30.35 -8.47
C THR A 28 14.07 31.64 -7.69
N ARG A 29 15.21 32.32 -7.90
CA ARG A 29 15.62 33.48 -7.11
C ARG A 29 14.69 34.69 -7.24
N ASP A 30 14.05 34.85 -8.41
CA ASP A 30 13.10 35.93 -8.69
C ASP A 30 11.63 35.47 -8.64
N VAL A 31 11.36 34.29 -8.10
CA VAL A 31 9.99 33.76 -7.97
C VAL A 31 9.55 33.90 -6.52
N ASP A 32 8.95 35.05 -6.20
CA ASP A 32 8.38 35.33 -4.88
C ASP A 32 6.90 34.94 -4.82
N PHE A 33 6.58 33.92 -4.00
CA PHE A 33 5.20 33.53 -3.69
C PHE A 33 4.73 34.07 -2.31
N SER A 34 5.47 35.01 -1.73
CA SER A 34 5.18 35.61 -0.42
C SER A 34 4.21 36.79 -0.48
N ASP A 35 3.61 37.03 -1.65
CA ASP A 35 2.53 38.00 -1.73
C ASP A 35 1.35 37.51 -0.89
N SER A 36 0.99 38.32 0.11
CA SER A 36 -0.06 37.99 1.05
C SER A 36 -1.33 38.67 0.58
N ILE A 37 -2.35 37.89 0.21
CA ILE A 37 -3.67 38.42 -0.17
C ILE A 37 -4.39 39.07 1.04
N ALA A 38 -3.88 38.86 2.25
CA ALA A 38 -4.43 39.44 3.48
C ALA A 38 -3.69 40.73 3.88
N LYS A 39 -4.44 41.75 4.33
CA LYS A 39 -3.90 43.02 4.82
C LYS A 39 -2.95 42.78 6.00
N ARG A 40 -1.67 43.18 5.86
CA ARG A 40 -0.67 43.09 6.94
C ARG A 40 -1.00 44.08 8.06
N HIS A 41 -1.07 43.61 9.29
CA HIS A 41 -1.03 44.45 10.49
C HIS A 41 0.44 44.79 10.82
N GLY A 42 0.70 46.04 11.22
CA GLY A 42 2.05 46.53 11.51
C GLY A 42 2.71 45.81 12.69
N LYS A 43 3.99 45.49 12.55
CA LYS A 43 4.84 44.97 13.64
C LYS A 43 5.41 46.15 14.42
N SER A 44 5.21 46.17 15.74
CA SER A 44 6.02 46.98 16.65
C SER A 44 6.66 46.10 17.73
N TYR A 45 7.87 46.52 18.10
CA TYR A 45 8.85 46.09 19.11
C TYR A 45 8.72 44.71 19.81
N GLY A 46 9.83 43.96 19.80
CA GLY A 46 10.05 42.90 20.81
C GLY A 46 10.89 41.68 20.44
N SER A 47 11.68 41.67 19.36
CA SER A 47 12.57 40.53 19.07
C SER A 47 13.89 40.67 19.84
N SER A 48 13.90 40.22 21.10
CA SER A 48 15.14 39.83 21.76
C SER A 48 15.03 38.36 22.15
N GLN A 49 15.99 37.58 21.67
CA GLN A 49 15.97 36.13 21.48
C GLN A 49 16.01 35.31 22.80
N TYR A 50 15.73 35.92 23.95
CA TYR A 50 15.91 35.30 25.27
C TYR A 50 14.83 35.64 26.31
N VAL A 51 13.73 36.31 25.95
CA VAL A 51 12.65 36.57 26.91
C VAL A 51 11.70 35.38 26.92
N LEU A 52 11.79 34.54 27.96
CA LEU A 52 10.82 33.49 28.23
C LEU A 52 9.51 34.15 28.68
N GLU A 53 8.63 34.46 27.73
CA GLU A 53 7.34 35.08 28.05
C GLU A 53 6.41 34.00 28.62
N ILE A 54 6.27 33.99 29.95
CA ILE A 54 5.24 33.22 30.66
C ILE A 54 4.08 34.20 30.88
N VAL A 55 2.97 33.95 30.20
CA VAL A 55 1.76 34.77 30.34
C VAL A 55 1.11 34.43 31.69
N GLY A 56 0.94 35.45 32.54
CA GLY A 56 0.27 35.29 33.83
C GLY A 56 -1.23 35.03 33.67
N LYS A 57 -1.83 34.37 34.68
CA LYS A 57 -3.23 33.91 34.68
C LYS A 57 -4.29 35.01 34.48
N GLU A 58 -3.91 36.28 34.61
CA GLU A 58 -4.75 37.48 34.49
C GLU A 58 -4.68 38.16 33.10
N TYR A 59 -3.96 37.58 32.12
CA TYR A 59 -3.84 38.18 30.79
C TYR A 59 -5.05 37.82 29.90
N GLY A 60 -5.75 38.83 29.39
CA GLY A 60 -7.01 38.68 28.66
C GLY A 60 -6.91 38.20 27.20
N GLU A 61 -5.71 37.86 26.70
CA GLU A 61 -5.52 37.33 25.34
C GLU A 61 -5.24 35.83 25.33
N PRO A 62 -5.70 35.09 24.29
CA PRO A 62 -5.46 33.65 24.19
C PRO A 62 -3.97 33.36 23.98
N GLU A 63 -3.41 32.50 24.82
CA GLU A 63 -2.01 32.08 24.78
C GLU A 63 -1.59 31.49 23.43
N THR A 64 -0.40 31.87 22.95
CA THR A 64 0.24 31.18 21.83
C THR A 64 0.72 29.78 22.25
N ALA A 65 0.86 28.87 21.29
CA ALA A 65 1.28 27.49 21.57
C ALA A 65 2.65 27.39 22.26
N GLU A 66 3.55 28.33 22.00
CA GLU A 66 4.88 28.39 22.62
C GLU A 66 4.84 28.90 24.05
N GLN A 67 4.03 29.93 24.33
CA GLN A 67 3.79 30.42 25.69
C GLN A 67 3.10 29.35 26.55
N ARG A 68 2.10 28.65 25.99
CA ARG A 68 1.43 27.53 26.67
C ARG A 68 2.41 26.40 26.99
N PHE A 69 3.31 26.06 26.06
CA PHE A 69 4.34 25.05 26.28
C PHE A 69 5.29 25.44 27.43
N ASN A 70 5.72 26.71 27.47
CA ASN A 70 6.59 27.21 28.53
C ASN A 70 5.89 27.16 29.90
N ARG A 71 4.62 27.58 29.97
CA ARG A 71 3.83 27.49 31.22
C ARG A 71 3.71 26.05 31.70
N ILE A 72 3.31 25.14 30.81
CA ILE A 72 3.13 23.72 31.16
C ILE A 72 4.47 23.10 31.63
N SER A 73 5.59 23.50 31.03
CA SER A 73 6.91 23.05 31.49
C SER A 73 7.18 23.48 32.93
N CYS A 74 6.88 24.74 33.28
CA CYS A 74 7.02 25.24 34.64
C CYS A 74 6.04 24.57 35.62
N GLU A 75 4.78 24.37 35.24
CA GLU A 75 3.78 23.69 36.06
C GLU A 75 4.17 22.24 36.38
N ILE A 76 4.76 21.51 35.42
CA ILE A 76 5.24 20.14 35.63
C ILE A 76 6.46 20.13 36.58
N ASP A 77 7.39 21.06 36.42
CA ASP A 77 8.55 21.18 37.32
C ASP A 77 8.11 21.55 38.75
N GLU A 78 7.12 22.43 38.91
CA GLU A 78 6.52 22.77 40.21
C GLU A 78 5.82 21.57 40.85
N LEU A 79 5.02 20.81 40.07
CA LEU A 79 4.39 19.58 40.54
C LEU A 79 5.42 18.52 40.93
N ALA A 80 6.52 18.40 40.20
CA ALA A 80 7.63 17.51 40.55
C ALA A 80 8.28 17.88 41.89
N GLN A 81 8.38 19.19 42.17
CA GLN A 81 8.94 19.68 43.42
C GLN A 81 7.98 19.50 44.60
N GLN A 82 6.68 19.75 44.39
CA GLN A 82 5.65 19.50 45.40
C GLN A 82 5.59 18.03 45.82
N LEU A 83 5.76 17.09 44.88
CA LEU A 83 5.84 15.66 45.19
C LEU A 83 7.11 15.26 45.96
N LYS A 84 8.19 16.06 45.90
CA LYS A 84 9.43 15.83 46.65
C LYS A 84 9.39 16.42 48.06
N ASP A 85 8.79 17.59 48.21
CA ASP A 85 8.74 18.32 49.48
C ASP A 85 7.59 17.84 50.39
N GLU A 86 6.49 17.35 49.81
CA GLU A 86 5.31 16.92 50.54
C GLU A 86 5.25 15.38 50.55
N SER A 87 5.54 14.75 51.70
CA SER A 87 5.34 13.29 51.90
C SER A 87 3.85 12.95 52.00
N VAL A 88 3.06 13.31 51.00
CA VAL A 88 1.61 13.18 50.98
C VAL A 88 1.23 11.72 50.74
N LYS A 89 0.28 11.26 51.54
CA LYS A 89 -0.27 9.90 51.52
C LYS A 89 -0.76 9.55 50.10
N PRO A 90 -0.56 8.29 49.65
CA PRO A 90 -0.81 7.90 48.27
C PRO A 90 -2.32 7.78 48.04
N THR A 91 -2.94 8.85 47.59
CA THR A 91 -4.32 8.82 47.08
C THR A 91 -4.43 9.42 45.68
N LEU A 92 -3.32 9.84 45.07
CA LEU A 92 -3.29 10.37 43.71
C LEU A 92 -2.49 9.42 42.80
N ILE A 93 -3.11 9.08 41.67
CA ILE A 93 -2.70 8.09 40.65
C ILE A 93 -1.39 8.49 39.91
N VAL A 94 -0.72 9.57 40.33
CA VAL A 94 0.43 10.13 39.63
C VAL A 94 1.72 9.69 40.35
N ASN A 95 2.42 8.75 39.74
CA ASN A 95 3.72 8.27 40.22
C ASN A 95 4.83 9.26 39.82
N GLU A 96 5.80 9.48 40.71
CA GLU A 96 6.98 10.35 40.47
C GLU A 96 7.73 9.97 39.18
N SER A 97 7.85 8.67 38.89
CA SER A 97 8.48 8.17 37.67
C SER A 97 7.76 8.60 36.39
N SER A 98 6.43 8.54 36.38
CA SER A 98 5.61 8.91 35.22
C SER A 98 5.67 10.40 34.92
N LEU A 99 5.90 11.23 35.94
CA LEU A 99 6.06 12.67 35.78
C LEU A 99 7.46 13.05 35.27
N ALA A 100 8.49 12.30 35.67
CA ALA A 100 9.83 12.42 35.11
C ALA A 100 9.87 12.04 33.62
N ASP A 101 9.21 10.94 33.24
CA ASP A 101 9.09 10.52 31.84
C ASP A 101 8.40 11.60 30.97
N LEU A 102 7.35 12.23 31.48
CA LEU A 102 6.64 13.32 30.80
C LEU A 102 7.51 14.58 30.65
N ALA A 103 8.32 14.92 31.66
CA ALA A 103 9.24 16.05 31.61
C ALA A 103 10.37 15.83 30.58
N ASP A 104 10.88 14.60 30.48
CA ASP A 104 11.89 14.23 29.50
C ASP A 104 11.33 14.22 28.07
N GLU A 105 10.08 13.76 27.89
CA GLU A 105 9.39 13.80 26.59
C GLU A 105 9.17 15.26 26.13
N LEU A 106 8.74 16.16 27.02
CA LEU A 106 8.61 17.59 26.71
C LEU A 106 9.94 18.25 26.36
N LYS A 107 11.03 17.91 27.05
CA LYS A 107 12.39 18.40 26.72
C LYS A 107 12.86 17.89 25.36
N ALA A 108 12.59 16.63 25.03
CA ALA A 108 12.93 16.05 23.73
C ALA A 108 12.16 16.74 22.57
N VAL A 109 10.88 17.06 22.77
CA VAL A 109 10.06 17.81 21.80
C VAL A 109 10.62 19.23 21.60
N LYS A 110 11.09 19.91 22.66
CA LYS A 110 11.75 21.23 22.55
C LYS A 110 13.04 21.18 21.74
N VAL A 111 13.88 20.17 21.96
CA VAL A 111 15.15 19.97 21.23
C VAL A 111 14.89 19.70 19.75
N SER A 112 13.82 18.95 19.44
CA SER A 112 13.41 18.67 18.05
C SER A 112 12.97 19.93 17.30
N LYS A 113 12.52 20.96 18.02
CA LYS A 113 12.09 22.26 17.46
C LYS A 113 13.25 23.26 17.34
N SER A 114 14.26 23.21 18.21
CA SER A 114 15.42 24.10 18.19
C SER A 114 16.60 23.59 17.37
N SER A 115 16.73 22.27 17.23
CA SER A 115 17.73 21.64 16.36
C SER A 115 17.19 21.69 14.93
N GLY A 116 17.50 22.78 14.23
CA GLY A 116 17.05 23.03 12.86
C GLY A 116 17.33 21.86 11.92
N SER A 117 16.30 21.03 11.70
CA SER A 117 16.15 20.24 10.49
C SER A 117 15.17 20.99 9.60
N GLY A 118 15.61 21.29 8.38
CA GLY A 118 14.86 22.08 7.40
C GLY A 118 13.43 21.59 7.22
N LEU A 119 12.54 22.57 7.06
CA LEU A 119 11.16 22.42 6.62
C LEU A 119 11.02 21.37 5.51
N LEU A 120 10.42 20.23 5.86
CA LEU A 120 9.64 19.41 4.94
C LEU A 120 8.19 19.47 5.43
N PRO A 121 7.22 19.78 4.55
CA PRO A 121 5.83 19.83 4.95
C PRO A 121 5.36 18.42 5.34
N SER A 122 4.75 18.35 6.51
CA SER A 122 4.03 17.23 7.11
C SER A 122 3.28 16.39 6.07
N GLY A 123 3.85 15.24 5.72
CA GLY A 123 3.17 14.13 5.07
C GLY A 123 3.29 12.91 5.97
N LYS A 124 2.18 12.55 6.62
CA LYS A 124 1.89 11.30 7.35
C LYS A 124 3.00 10.24 7.28
N GLU A 125 3.77 10.09 8.36
CA GLU A 125 4.56 8.89 8.60
C GLU A 125 3.60 7.74 8.94
N THR A 126 3.12 7.09 7.90
CA THR A 126 2.66 5.72 7.98
C THR A 126 3.90 4.88 8.27
N PHE A 127 3.97 4.25 9.45
CA PHE A 127 4.95 3.20 9.75
C PHE A 127 5.08 2.26 8.55
N THR A 128 6.20 2.30 7.84
CA THR A 128 6.55 1.26 6.87
C THR A 128 7.49 0.30 7.59
N PRO A 129 7.10 -0.97 7.81
CA PRO A 129 8.05 -1.95 8.29
C PRO A 129 9.11 -2.08 7.21
N ASN A 130 10.38 -1.94 7.60
CA ASN A 130 11.53 -2.17 6.74
C ASN A 130 11.59 -3.67 6.37
N VAL A 131 10.73 -4.10 5.45
CA VAL A 131 10.70 -5.45 4.91
C VAL A 131 11.80 -5.56 3.86
N ASP A 132 12.84 -6.31 4.20
CA ASP A 132 13.78 -7.00 3.31
C ASP A 132 14.12 -6.32 1.98
N LYS A 133 14.86 -5.20 2.05
CA LYS A 133 15.50 -4.58 0.87
C LYS A 133 16.31 -5.60 0.05
N SER A 134 16.87 -6.63 0.70
CA SER A 134 17.66 -7.70 0.07
C SER A 134 16.82 -8.64 -0.81
N ALA A 135 15.62 -9.04 -0.37
CA ALA A 135 14.73 -9.90 -1.16
C ALA A 135 14.19 -9.14 -2.38
N ASN A 136 13.80 -7.88 -2.18
CA ASN A 136 13.35 -6.99 -3.25
C ASN A 136 14.45 -6.70 -4.27
N ALA A 137 15.71 -6.52 -3.84
CA ALA A 137 16.83 -6.35 -4.77
C ALA A 137 17.10 -7.59 -5.63
N LYS A 138 17.01 -8.80 -5.04
CA LYS A 138 17.13 -10.06 -5.79
C LYS A 138 16.01 -10.23 -6.80
N LEU A 139 14.77 -9.93 -6.38
CA LEU A 139 13.58 -9.94 -7.24
C LEU A 139 13.76 -8.97 -8.43
N LEU A 140 14.22 -7.76 -8.17
CA LEU A 140 14.50 -6.77 -9.22
C LEU A 140 15.58 -7.25 -10.20
N SER A 141 16.63 -7.92 -9.70
CA SER A 141 17.67 -8.50 -10.58
C SER A 141 17.11 -9.63 -11.46
N LEU A 142 16.24 -10.48 -10.89
CA LEU A 142 15.57 -11.56 -11.61
C LEU A 142 14.64 -10.98 -12.67
N GLU A 143 13.85 -9.97 -12.31
CA GLU A 143 12.96 -9.27 -13.23
C GLU A 143 13.74 -8.61 -14.38
N GLN A 144 14.86 -7.93 -14.08
CA GLN A 144 15.70 -7.34 -15.12
C GLN A 144 16.31 -8.41 -16.04
N ARG A 145 16.72 -9.56 -15.51
CA ARG A 145 17.21 -10.69 -16.31
C ARG A 145 16.10 -11.28 -17.18
N VAL A 146 14.90 -11.47 -16.63
CA VAL A 146 13.72 -11.94 -17.38
C VAL A 146 13.39 -10.99 -18.52
N ARG A 147 13.33 -9.67 -18.26
CA ARG A 147 13.10 -8.67 -19.31
C ARG A 147 14.16 -8.70 -20.42
N ARG A 148 15.44 -8.90 -20.07
CA ARG A 148 16.50 -9.07 -21.09
C ARG A 148 16.26 -10.31 -21.94
N ILE A 149 15.91 -11.44 -21.31
CA ILE A 149 15.57 -12.67 -22.04
C ILE A 149 14.36 -12.45 -22.94
N GLU A 150 13.30 -11.83 -22.43
CA GLU A 150 12.10 -11.48 -23.20
C GLU A 150 12.41 -10.55 -24.38
N SER A 151 13.32 -9.58 -24.21
CA SER A 151 13.73 -8.69 -25.31
C SER A 151 14.50 -9.41 -26.41
N LEU A 152 15.29 -10.43 -26.06
CA LEU A 152 16.08 -11.22 -27.01
C LEU A 152 15.24 -12.28 -27.71
N VAL A 153 14.34 -12.92 -26.97
CA VAL A 153 13.48 -14.03 -27.42
C VAL A 153 12.20 -13.52 -28.11
N GLY A 154 11.76 -12.31 -27.76
CA GLY A 154 10.50 -11.73 -28.20
C GLY A 154 9.30 -12.14 -27.34
N SER A 155 8.12 -11.60 -27.67
CA SER A 155 6.86 -11.99 -27.00
C SER A 155 6.55 -13.46 -27.28
N PHE A 156 6.14 -14.18 -26.25
CA PHE A 156 5.60 -15.53 -26.40
C PHE A 156 4.33 -15.46 -27.25
N ASP A 157 4.35 -16.15 -28.38
CA ASP A 157 3.21 -16.32 -29.28
C ASP A 157 2.95 -17.82 -29.39
N PRO A 158 1.83 -18.34 -28.87
CA PRO A 158 1.54 -19.78 -28.88
C PRO A 158 1.34 -20.34 -30.28
N SER A 159 1.22 -19.49 -31.31
CA SER A 159 1.15 -19.91 -32.71
C SER A 159 2.52 -20.07 -33.37
N ARG A 160 3.60 -19.61 -32.73
CA ARG A 160 4.96 -19.76 -33.23
C ARG A 160 5.55 -21.09 -32.82
N GLN A 161 6.24 -21.74 -33.75
CA GLN A 161 7.04 -22.94 -33.49
C GLN A 161 8.09 -22.64 -32.41
N SER A 162 8.50 -23.67 -31.67
CA SER A 162 9.53 -23.49 -30.65
C SER A 162 10.82 -23.01 -31.33
N ILE A 163 11.58 -22.15 -30.63
CA ILE A 163 12.86 -21.64 -31.15
C ILE A 163 13.83 -22.78 -31.41
N ALA A 164 13.77 -23.86 -30.63
CA ALA A 164 14.56 -25.06 -30.85
C ALA A 164 14.24 -25.70 -32.20
N ASP A 165 12.95 -25.90 -32.51
CA ASP A 165 12.53 -26.49 -33.79
C ASP A 165 12.92 -25.60 -34.98
N SER A 166 12.79 -24.28 -34.85
CA SER A 166 13.20 -23.34 -35.90
C SER A 166 14.71 -23.35 -36.13
N VAL A 167 15.52 -23.47 -35.07
CA VAL A 167 16.98 -23.58 -35.18
C VAL A 167 17.38 -24.91 -35.79
N GLU A 168 16.68 -25.99 -35.46
CA GLU A 168 16.92 -27.32 -36.03
C GLU A 168 16.52 -27.38 -37.52
N ASP A 169 15.42 -26.72 -37.91
CA ASP A 169 15.06 -26.54 -39.33
C ASP A 169 16.15 -25.75 -40.08
N ILE A 170 16.61 -24.62 -39.54
CA ILE A 170 17.71 -23.86 -40.14
C ILE A 170 18.98 -24.70 -40.26
N ARG A 171 19.32 -25.48 -39.23
CA ARG A 171 20.46 -26.40 -39.26
C ARG A 171 20.29 -27.43 -40.36
N PHE A 172 19.13 -28.07 -40.49
CA PHE A 172 18.87 -29.05 -41.54
C PHE A 172 18.99 -28.42 -42.93
N ARG A 173 18.46 -27.20 -43.11
CA ARG A 173 18.59 -26.44 -44.36
C ARG A 173 20.04 -26.04 -44.66
N LEU A 174 20.85 -25.79 -43.64
CA LEU A 174 22.29 -25.54 -43.77
C LEU A 174 23.04 -26.82 -44.16
N GLU A 175 22.66 -27.96 -43.58
CA GLU A 175 23.25 -29.27 -43.87
C GLU A 175 22.89 -29.72 -45.30
N ALA A 176 21.67 -29.40 -45.74
CA ALA A 176 21.19 -29.53 -47.11
C ALA A 176 21.89 -28.58 -48.11
N LEU A 177 22.60 -27.55 -47.64
CA LEU A 177 23.37 -26.69 -48.55
C LEU A 177 24.61 -27.40 -49.13
N ASN A 178 24.98 -28.57 -48.60
CA ASN A 178 26.06 -29.38 -49.11
C ASN A 178 25.55 -30.46 -50.08
N PRO A 179 25.63 -30.26 -51.42
CA PRO A 179 25.02 -31.15 -52.40
C PRO A 179 25.60 -32.58 -52.36
N SER A 180 26.87 -32.74 -51.98
CA SER A 180 27.52 -34.06 -51.84
C SER A 180 26.97 -34.89 -50.67
N TYR A 181 26.47 -34.23 -49.62
CA TYR A 181 25.86 -34.89 -48.47
C TYR A 181 24.41 -35.28 -48.77
N ILE A 182 23.67 -34.45 -49.53
CA ILE A 182 22.32 -34.76 -50.01
C ILE A 182 22.32 -36.01 -50.88
N GLU A 183 23.22 -36.12 -51.86
CA GLU A 183 23.26 -37.28 -52.78
C GLU A 183 23.57 -38.59 -52.03
N GLY A 184 24.45 -38.53 -51.03
CA GLY A 184 24.74 -39.65 -50.14
C GLY A 184 23.59 -40.00 -49.18
N MET A 185 22.78 -39.01 -48.77
CA MET A 185 21.56 -39.24 -47.99
C MET A 185 20.43 -39.80 -48.86
N GLU A 186 20.24 -39.30 -50.07
CA GLU A 186 19.20 -39.72 -51.01
C GLU A 186 19.39 -41.18 -51.41
N THR A 187 20.61 -41.60 -51.72
CA THR A 187 20.94 -43.00 -51.99
C THR A 187 20.65 -43.92 -50.80
N LYS A 188 20.99 -43.50 -49.58
CA LYS A 188 20.67 -44.24 -48.34
C LYS A 188 19.17 -44.28 -48.04
N LEU A 189 18.47 -43.17 -48.28
CA LEU A 189 17.02 -43.05 -48.09
C LEU A 189 16.29 -43.97 -49.06
N ASN A 190 16.66 -43.96 -50.34
CA ASN A 190 16.09 -44.86 -51.34
C ASN A 190 16.34 -46.34 -51.00
N ALA A 191 17.52 -46.67 -50.45
CA ALA A 191 17.79 -48.01 -49.96
C ALA A 191 16.94 -48.40 -48.73
N LEU A 192 16.61 -47.44 -47.85
CA LEU A 192 15.69 -47.65 -46.73
C LEU A 192 14.24 -47.79 -47.19
N ILE A 193 13.78 -46.97 -48.14
CA ILE A 193 12.45 -47.05 -48.74
C ILE A 193 12.24 -48.43 -49.35
N SER A 194 13.19 -48.91 -50.16
CA SER A 194 13.11 -50.26 -50.74
C SER A 194 13.09 -51.38 -49.69
N LYS A 195 13.75 -51.19 -48.54
CA LYS A 195 13.67 -52.13 -47.41
C LYS A 195 12.34 -52.04 -46.67
N LEU A 196 11.75 -50.84 -46.58
CA LEU A 196 10.45 -50.61 -45.97
C LEU A 196 9.35 -51.28 -46.79
N ASP A 197 9.36 -51.14 -48.11
CA ASP A 197 8.43 -51.81 -49.02
C ASP A 197 8.48 -53.34 -48.83
N GLN A 198 9.69 -53.91 -48.71
CA GLN A 198 9.87 -55.35 -48.43
C GLN A 198 9.35 -55.79 -47.06
N VAL A 199 9.30 -54.89 -46.08
CA VAL A 199 8.75 -55.15 -44.74
C VAL A 199 7.23 -55.01 -44.76
N GLU A 200 6.70 -54.03 -45.48
CA GLU A 200 5.26 -53.82 -45.65
C GLU A 200 4.60 -54.99 -46.39
N ASP A 201 5.22 -55.48 -47.47
CA ASP A 201 4.79 -56.71 -48.16
C ASP A 201 4.76 -57.95 -47.26
N LYS A 202 5.64 -58.00 -46.24
CA LYS A 202 5.67 -59.08 -45.24
C LYS A 202 4.64 -58.87 -44.13
N LYS A 203 4.33 -57.62 -43.79
CA LYS A 203 3.39 -57.22 -42.73
C LYS A 203 1.93 -57.34 -43.17
N GLN A 204 1.62 -57.13 -44.45
CA GLN A 204 0.28 -57.34 -45.03
C GLN A 204 -0.25 -58.78 -44.83
N LYS A 205 0.63 -59.75 -44.52
CA LYS A 205 0.27 -61.15 -44.21
C LYS A 205 -0.14 -61.40 -42.76
N SER A 206 0.08 -60.45 -41.84
CA SER A 206 -0.33 -60.56 -40.43
C SER A 206 -1.44 -59.56 -40.13
N VAL A 207 -2.63 -60.07 -39.82
CA VAL A 207 -3.82 -59.28 -39.47
C VAL A 207 -3.62 -58.64 -38.09
N ASP A 208 -3.26 -57.36 -38.05
CA ASP A 208 -3.26 -56.56 -36.81
C ASP A 208 -3.82 -55.13 -36.98
N GLY A 209 -4.59 -54.89 -38.04
CA GLY A 209 -5.09 -53.54 -38.35
C GLY A 209 -6.05 -52.95 -37.30
N GLU A 210 -6.77 -53.78 -36.54
CA GLU A 210 -7.68 -53.31 -35.49
C GLU A 210 -6.93 -52.90 -34.20
N MET A 211 -5.82 -53.59 -33.88
CA MET A 211 -4.93 -53.18 -32.79
C MET A 211 -4.17 -51.92 -33.18
N GLU A 212 -3.71 -51.80 -34.43
CA GLU A 212 -3.08 -50.58 -34.94
C GLU A 212 -4.02 -49.37 -34.92
N ALA A 213 -5.30 -49.55 -35.28
CA ALA A 213 -6.29 -48.48 -35.16
C ALA A 213 -6.47 -48.02 -33.70
N LYS A 214 -6.61 -48.96 -32.76
CA LYS A 214 -6.71 -48.63 -31.33
C LYS A 214 -5.45 -47.98 -30.77
N VAL A 215 -4.27 -48.41 -31.23
CA VAL A 215 -2.98 -47.82 -30.85
C VAL A 215 -2.87 -46.40 -31.40
N ASN A 216 -3.30 -46.16 -32.65
CA ASN A 216 -3.33 -44.82 -33.24
C ASN A 216 -4.31 -43.90 -32.49
N ASP A 217 -5.50 -44.39 -32.14
CA ASP A 217 -6.47 -43.63 -31.33
C ASP A 217 -5.89 -43.28 -29.95
N LEU A 218 -5.18 -44.22 -29.32
CA LEU A 218 -4.53 -44.01 -28.03
C LEU A 218 -3.38 -42.99 -28.13
N LEU A 219 -2.59 -43.05 -29.20
CA LEU A 219 -1.52 -42.09 -29.49
C LEU A 219 -2.08 -40.69 -29.73
N GLU A 220 -3.20 -40.56 -30.45
CA GLU A 220 -3.85 -39.27 -30.68
C GLU A 220 -4.41 -38.70 -29.37
N LEU A 221 -4.99 -39.55 -28.51
CA LEU A 221 -5.44 -39.14 -27.19
C LEU A 221 -4.25 -38.73 -26.31
N MET A 222 -3.17 -39.49 -26.29
CA MET A 222 -1.96 -39.17 -25.53
C MET A 222 -1.36 -37.82 -25.96
N SER A 223 -1.27 -37.60 -27.28
CA SER A 223 -0.76 -36.34 -27.86
C SER A 223 -1.62 -35.12 -27.46
N LYS A 224 -2.95 -35.26 -27.45
CA LYS A 224 -3.86 -34.19 -26.99
C LYS A 224 -3.66 -33.84 -25.52
N TRP A 225 -3.30 -34.83 -24.69
CA TRP A 225 -3.09 -34.64 -23.26
C TRP A 225 -1.65 -34.29 -22.88
N ASP A 226 -0.66 -34.52 -23.75
CA ASP A 226 0.75 -34.23 -23.47
C ASP A 226 0.98 -32.77 -23.08
N ALA A 227 0.38 -31.82 -23.80
CA ALA A 227 0.47 -30.40 -23.48
C ALA A 227 -0.12 -30.07 -22.09
N ALA A 228 -1.24 -30.70 -21.74
CA ALA A 228 -1.89 -30.53 -20.44
C ALA A 228 -1.06 -31.15 -19.30
N CYS A 229 -0.48 -32.34 -19.52
CA CYS A 229 0.40 -33.03 -18.58
C CYS A 229 1.69 -32.23 -18.32
N VAL A 230 2.27 -31.61 -19.33
CA VAL A 230 3.44 -30.72 -19.19
C VAL A 230 3.09 -29.45 -18.39
N ALA A 231 1.90 -28.90 -18.59
CA ALA A 231 1.46 -27.69 -17.89
C ALA A 231 1.00 -27.95 -16.43
N MET A 232 0.52 -29.17 -16.12
CA MET A 232 -0.10 -29.51 -14.84
C MET A 232 0.80 -29.23 -13.60
N PRO A 233 2.10 -29.63 -13.57
CA PRO A 233 2.97 -29.31 -12.43
C PRO A 233 3.18 -27.80 -12.23
N SER A 234 3.20 -27.03 -13.32
CA SER A 234 3.37 -25.56 -13.25
C SER A 234 2.11 -24.89 -12.68
N ASN A 235 0.93 -25.36 -13.08
CA ASN A 235 -0.35 -24.87 -12.58
C ASN A 235 -0.55 -25.25 -11.11
N LEU A 236 -0.13 -26.45 -10.69
CA LEU A 236 -0.15 -26.86 -9.29
C LEU A 236 0.77 -25.98 -8.43
N LYS A 237 1.97 -25.63 -8.91
CA LYS A 237 2.87 -24.69 -8.22
C LYS A 237 2.26 -23.30 -8.08
N LYS A 238 1.60 -22.79 -9.14
CA LYS A 238 0.87 -21.52 -9.08
C LYS A 238 -0.26 -21.58 -8.05
N LEU A 239 -1.02 -22.67 -8.03
CA LEU A 239 -2.11 -22.89 -7.07
C LEU A 239 -1.58 -23.00 -5.64
N GLN A 240 -0.44 -23.66 -5.42
CA GLN A 240 0.21 -23.74 -4.12
C GLN A 240 0.72 -22.37 -3.64
N GLY A 241 1.26 -21.55 -4.54
CA GLY A 241 1.60 -20.16 -4.22
C GLY A 241 0.37 -19.31 -3.89
N LEU A 242 -0.74 -19.54 -4.60
CA LEU A 242 -2.01 -18.85 -4.38
C LEU A 242 -2.75 -19.33 -3.13
N HIS A 243 -2.51 -20.57 -2.69
CA HIS A 243 -3.16 -21.17 -1.53
C HIS A 243 -2.98 -20.31 -0.26
N ARG A 244 -1.75 -19.83 -0.01
CA ARG A 244 -1.47 -18.93 1.12
C ARG A 244 -2.24 -17.61 1.04
N LEU A 245 -2.43 -17.07 -0.17
CA LEU A 245 -3.21 -15.85 -0.39
C LEU A 245 -4.70 -16.10 -0.16
N HIS A 246 -5.22 -17.23 -0.64
CA HIS A 246 -6.61 -17.62 -0.40
C HIS A 246 -6.90 -17.84 1.08
N GLU A 247 -6.02 -18.50 1.81
CA GLU A 247 -6.14 -18.68 3.26
C GLU A 247 -6.14 -17.34 3.99
N GLN A 248 -5.24 -16.41 3.61
CA GLN A 248 -5.23 -15.06 4.15
C GLN A 248 -6.52 -14.28 3.84
N ALA A 249 -7.06 -14.41 2.63
CA ALA A 249 -8.32 -13.78 2.22
C ALA A 249 -9.52 -14.35 3.01
N GLN A 250 -9.51 -15.67 3.28
CA GLN A 250 -10.52 -16.29 4.13
C GLN A 250 -10.49 -15.73 5.55
N HIS A 251 -9.32 -15.68 6.18
CA HIS A 251 -9.18 -15.08 7.52
C HIS A 251 -9.58 -13.60 7.56
N PHE A 252 -9.31 -12.85 6.49
CA PHE A 252 -9.76 -11.46 6.37
C PHE A 252 -11.28 -11.36 6.35
N SER A 253 -11.94 -12.21 5.56
CA SER A 253 -13.41 -12.28 5.51
C SER A 253 -14.03 -12.60 6.87
N GLU A 254 -13.46 -13.57 7.59
CA GLU A 254 -13.90 -13.93 8.95
C GLU A 254 -13.76 -12.75 9.93
N ARG A 255 -12.60 -12.08 9.94
CA ARG A 255 -12.36 -10.90 10.78
C ARG A 255 -13.27 -9.72 10.43
N LEU A 256 -13.54 -9.52 9.14
CA LEU A 256 -14.46 -8.48 8.68
C LEU A 256 -15.88 -8.74 9.19
N SER A 257 -16.32 -10.00 9.14
CA SER A 257 -17.63 -10.42 9.67
C SER A 257 -17.73 -10.19 11.19
N GLN A 258 -16.67 -10.53 11.93
CA GLN A 258 -16.58 -10.23 13.38
C GLN A 258 -16.64 -8.73 13.65
N LEU A 259 -15.93 -7.92 12.87
CA LEU A 259 -15.92 -6.46 13.02
C LEU A 259 -17.29 -5.84 12.74
N ILE A 260 -18.02 -6.34 11.74
CA ILE A 260 -19.40 -5.93 11.47
C ILE A 260 -20.29 -6.27 12.68
N GLY A 261 -20.14 -7.46 13.27
CA GLY A 261 -20.86 -7.85 14.48
C GLY A 261 -20.58 -6.92 15.68
N VAL A 262 -19.32 -6.53 15.90
CA VAL A 262 -18.96 -5.56 16.95
C VAL A 262 -19.55 -4.19 16.67
N ARG A 263 -19.50 -3.73 15.40
CA ARG A 263 -20.13 -2.46 15.00
C ARG A 263 -21.63 -2.47 15.30
N ASP A 264 -22.34 -3.53 14.97
CA ASP A 264 -23.79 -3.64 15.24
C ASP A 264 -24.10 -3.64 16.75
N GLN A 265 -23.22 -4.25 17.57
CA GLN A 265 -23.36 -4.19 19.03
C GLN A 265 -23.15 -2.77 19.57
N ILE A 266 -22.14 -2.05 19.08
CA ILE A 266 -21.89 -0.65 19.44
C ILE A 266 -23.07 0.23 19.01
N GLU A 267 -23.61 0.02 17.80
CA GLU A 267 -24.76 0.77 17.30
C GLU A 267 -26.02 0.54 18.17
N LYS A 268 -26.22 -0.69 18.66
CA LYS A 268 -27.26 -1.02 19.66
C LYS A 268 -27.00 -0.37 21.02
N ALA A 269 -25.75 -0.37 21.49
CA ALA A 269 -25.39 0.27 22.76
C ALA A 269 -25.64 1.78 22.71
N ILE A 270 -25.24 2.44 21.62
CA ILE A 270 -25.48 3.87 21.39
C ILE A 270 -26.97 4.19 21.34
N SER A 271 -27.79 3.34 20.70
CA SER A 271 -29.24 3.58 20.65
C SER A 271 -29.91 3.39 22.02
N ALA A 272 -29.46 2.41 22.81
CA ALA A 272 -29.90 2.23 24.19
C ALA A 272 -29.52 3.40 25.10
N ASP A 273 -28.26 3.88 25.02
CA ASP A 273 -27.80 5.06 25.75
C ASP A 273 -28.59 6.31 25.37
N ARG A 274 -28.89 6.48 24.07
CA ARG A 274 -29.72 7.59 23.59
C ARG A 274 -31.13 7.54 24.19
N MET A 275 -31.74 6.35 24.28
CA MET A 275 -33.05 6.17 24.92
C MET A 275 -32.99 6.52 26.41
N ALA A 276 -31.98 6.02 27.14
CA ALA A 276 -31.79 6.32 28.55
C ALA A 276 -31.59 7.82 28.82
N MET A 277 -30.83 8.51 27.96
CA MET A 277 -30.63 9.96 28.03
C MET A 277 -31.93 10.74 27.79
N CYS A 278 -32.78 10.30 26.85
CA CYS A 278 -34.11 10.89 26.64
C CYS A 278 -34.99 10.71 27.88
N GLU A 279 -35.03 9.52 28.46
CA GLU A 279 -35.80 9.25 29.69
C GLU A 279 -35.33 10.11 30.87
N LEU A 280 -34.01 10.26 31.06
CA LEU A 280 -33.44 11.14 32.08
C LEU A 280 -33.80 12.61 31.84
N GLN A 281 -33.77 13.08 30.59
CA GLN A 281 -34.22 14.45 30.27
C GLN A 281 -35.71 14.66 30.58
N VAL A 282 -36.56 13.67 30.30
CA VAL A 282 -38.00 13.76 30.61
C VAL A 282 -38.20 13.81 32.13
N LYS A 283 -37.58 12.89 32.89
CA LYS A 283 -37.65 12.88 34.36
C LYS A 283 -37.12 14.18 34.96
N ALA A 284 -35.99 14.68 34.50
CA ALA A 284 -35.43 15.95 34.98
C ALA A 284 -36.38 17.14 34.72
N LYS A 285 -37.07 17.17 33.56
CA LYS A 285 -38.08 18.20 33.28
C LYS A 285 -39.29 18.08 34.20
N GLU A 286 -39.77 16.86 34.44
CA GLU A 286 -40.88 16.60 35.37
C GLU A 286 -40.52 17.03 36.80
N ASP A 287 -39.34 16.67 37.28
CA ASP A 287 -38.83 17.05 38.61
C ASP A 287 -38.67 18.56 38.75
N ILE A 288 -38.08 19.23 37.75
CA ILE A 288 -37.96 20.71 37.75
C ILE A 288 -39.36 21.35 37.78
N THR A 289 -40.30 20.83 36.99
CA THR A 289 -41.68 21.36 36.95
C THR A 289 -42.38 21.17 38.29
N ALA A 290 -42.16 20.02 38.95
CA ALA A 290 -42.70 19.74 40.27
C ALA A 290 -42.11 20.68 41.33
N VAL A 291 -40.80 20.92 41.33
CA VAL A 291 -40.13 21.86 42.24
C VAL A 291 -40.62 23.29 42.01
N LEU A 292 -40.77 23.71 40.75
CA LEU A 292 -41.34 25.03 40.42
C LEU A 292 -42.78 25.16 40.95
N GLY A 293 -43.60 24.12 40.83
CA GLY A 293 -44.95 24.09 41.40
C GLY A 293 -44.97 24.14 42.94
N GLN A 294 -43.99 23.52 43.60
CA GLN A 294 -43.83 23.63 45.05
C GLN A 294 -43.42 25.05 45.45
N ILE A 295 -42.51 25.69 44.71
CA ILE A 295 -42.08 27.08 44.95
C ILE A 295 -43.26 28.04 44.78
N THR A 296 -44.06 27.91 43.72
CA THR A 296 -45.23 28.79 43.53
C THR A 296 -46.27 28.61 44.63
N SER A 297 -46.49 27.38 45.10
CA SER A 297 -47.37 27.14 46.26
C SER A 297 -46.85 27.80 47.54
N LEU A 298 -45.54 27.75 47.79
CA LEU A 298 -44.90 28.44 48.92
C LEU A 298 -45.01 29.96 48.79
N GLU A 299 -44.83 30.52 47.59
CA GLU A 299 -45.02 31.95 47.32
C GLU A 299 -46.45 32.40 47.59
N GLU A 300 -47.45 31.61 47.17
CA GLU A 300 -48.87 31.89 47.47
C GLU A 300 -49.16 31.87 48.98
N GLN A 301 -48.60 30.90 49.71
CA GLN A 301 -48.74 30.83 51.18
C GLN A 301 -48.08 32.03 51.86
N LEU A 302 -46.88 32.42 51.41
CA LEU A 302 -46.16 33.58 51.95
C LEU A 302 -46.90 34.89 51.66
N LYS A 303 -47.59 34.98 50.52
CA LYS A 303 -48.44 36.11 50.18
C LYS A 303 -49.68 36.18 51.07
N LYS A 304 -50.33 35.04 51.34
CA LYS A 304 -51.47 34.93 52.28
C LYS A 304 -51.13 35.26 53.73
N GLN A 305 -49.86 35.14 54.14
CA GLN A 305 -49.40 35.52 55.49
C GLN A 305 -49.03 37.01 55.61
N LYS A 306 -48.97 37.76 54.50
CA LYS A 306 -48.62 39.18 54.47
C LYS A 306 -49.84 40.12 54.36
N GLU A 307 -51.05 39.58 54.14
CA GLU A 307 -52.34 40.28 54.29
C GLU A 307 -52.94 40.00 55.67
#